data_AF-Q5DV39-F1
#
_entry.id   AF-Q5DV39-F1
#
_cell.length_a   1.000
_cell.length_b   1.000
_cell.length_c   1.000
_cell.angle_alpha   90.00
_cell.angle_beta   90.00
_cell.angle_gamma   90.00
#
_symmetry.space_group_name_H-M   'P 1'
#
loop_
_entity.id
_entity.type
_entity.pdbx_description
1 polymer ?
#
loop_
_entity_poly.entity_id
_entity_poly.type
_entity_poly.pdbx_seq_one_letter_code
_entity_poly.pdbx_strand_id
1 'polypeptide(L)' 'TSEKAVEIGKSLINDCNCNASMLKTNPTHVMSCMRAVDAKTISVQ' A
#
# COMPACT_ATOMS: atom_id res chain seq x y z
N THR A 1 -0.32 17.31 -8.95
CA THR A 1 0.30 17.02 -7.63
C THR A 1 -0.30 15.81 -6.94
N SER A 2 -1.51 15.38 -7.29
CA SER A 2 -2.13 14.18 -6.70
C SER A 2 -1.57 12.86 -7.26
N GLU A 3 -1.02 12.83 -8.48
CA GLU A 3 -0.47 11.59 -9.05
C GLU A 3 0.74 11.07 -8.27
N LYS A 4 1.61 11.97 -7.78
CA LYS A 4 2.75 11.60 -6.95
C LYS A 4 2.34 10.91 -5.65
N ALA A 5 1.24 11.34 -5.02
CA ALA A 5 0.75 10.70 -3.81
C ALA A 5 0.26 9.26 -4.09
N VAL A 6 -0.32 9.03 -5.27
CA VAL A 6 -0.77 7.69 -5.69
C VAL A 6 0.43 6.79 -6.01
N GLU A 7 1.49 7.31 -6.64
CA GLU A 7 2.73 6.54 -6.82
C GLU A 7 3.38 6.17 -5.50
N ILE A 8 3.53 7.11 -4.58
CA ILE A 8 4.10 6.86 -3.25
C ILE A 8 3.27 5.82 -2.49
N GLY A 9 1.93 5.94 -2.51
CA GLY A 9 1.04 4.97 -1.89
C GLY A 9 1.19 3.57 -2.49
N LYS A 10 1.31 3.45 -3.82
CA LYS A 10 1.55 2.16 -4.47
C LYS A 10 2.91 1.56 -4.13
N SER A 11 3.96 2.39 -4.06
CA SER A 11 5.28 1.94 -3.61
C SER A 11 5.22 1.40 -2.19
N LEU A 12 4.62 2.14 -1.24
CA LEU A 12 4.45 1.66 0.13
C LEU A 12 3.69 0.31 0.18
N ILE A 13 2.63 0.16 -0.60
CA ILE A 13 1.86 -1.09 -0.67
C ILE A 13 2.71 -2.26 -1.21
N ASN A 14 3.59 -2.00 -2.17
CA ASN A 14 4.52 -3.01 -2.67
C ASN A 14 5.63 -3.32 -1.67
N ASP A 15 6.18 -2.30 -1.00
CA ASP A 15 7.20 -2.45 0.04
C ASP A 15 6.67 -3.25 1.24
N CYS A 16 5.37 -3.10 1.54
CA CYS A 16 4.66 -3.89 2.54
C CYS A 16 4.20 -5.27 2.05
N ASN A 17 4.59 -5.69 0.85
CA ASN A 17 4.21 -6.96 0.22
C ASN A 17 2.69 -7.18 0.03
N CYS A 18 1.91 -6.10 -0.02
CA CYS A 18 0.44 -6.12 -0.12
C CYS A 18 -0.09 -6.03 -1.57
N ASN A 19 0.78 -6.17 -2.58
CA ASN A 19 0.46 -6.20 -4.01
C ASN A 19 -0.43 -5.03 -4.49
N ALA A 20 0.20 -3.87 -4.73
CA ALA A 20 -0.50 -2.66 -5.18
C ALA A 20 -1.22 -2.81 -6.53
N SER A 21 -0.79 -3.77 -7.36
CA SER A 21 -1.45 -4.12 -8.62
C SER A 21 -2.88 -4.65 -8.41
N MET A 22 -3.16 -5.29 -7.27
CA MET A 22 -4.50 -5.78 -6.93
C MET A 22 -5.42 -4.68 -6.41
N LEU A 23 -4.95 -3.45 -6.24
CA LEU A 23 -5.77 -2.34 -5.74
C LEU A 23 -6.92 -1.99 -6.71
N LYS A 24 -6.75 -2.28 -8.01
CA LYS A 24 -7.80 -2.11 -9.02
C LYS A 24 -8.79 -3.29 -9.10
N THR A 25 -8.33 -4.51 -8.79
CA THR A 25 -9.12 -5.75 -8.94
C THR A 25 -9.75 -6.21 -7.63
N ASN A 26 -9.07 -6.04 -6.50
CA ASN A 26 -9.52 -6.39 -5.17
C ASN A 26 -8.94 -5.43 -4.10
N PRO A 27 -9.50 -4.19 -4.00
CA PRO A 27 -9.02 -3.20 -3.05
C PRO A 27 -9.20 -3.64 -1.59
N THR A 28 -10.20 -4.45 -1.28
CA THR A 28 -10.48 -4.93 0.07
C THR A 28 -9.33 -5.77 0.62
N HIS A 29 -8.76 -6.65 -0.19
CA HIS A 29 -7.62 -7.48 0.19
C HIS A 29 -6.37 -6.62 0.47
N VAL A 30 -6.08 -5.67 -0.42
CA VAL A 30 -4.91 -4.77 -0.29
C VAL A 30 -5.03 -3.88 0.95
N MET A 31 -6.21 -3.31 1.20
CA MET A 31 -6.45 -2.46 2.37
C MET A 31 -6.45 -3.27 3.68
N SER A 32 -6.90 -4.53 3.66
CA SER A 32 -6.82 -5.43 4.82
C SER A 32 -5.37 -5.81 5.13
N CYS A 33 -4.56 -6.08 4.10
CA CYS A 33 -3.13 -6.37 4.24
C CYS A 33 -2.40 -5.15 4.81
N MET A 34 -2.61 -3.96 4.25
CA MET A 34 -1.98 -2.73 4.72
C MET A 34 -2.31 -2.38 6.18
N ARG A 35 -3.52 -2.75 6.65
CA ARG A 35 -3.90 -2.59 8.07
C ARG A 35 -3.31 -3.65 9.00
N ALA A 36 -2.91 -4.80 8.46
CA ALA A 36 -2.24 -5.87 9.20
C ALA A 36 -0.72 -5.69 9.26
N VAL A 37 -0.16 -4.83 8.39
CA VAL A 37 1.25 -4.47 8.40
C VAL A 37 1.56 -3.65 9.65
N ASP A 38 2.69 -3.98 10.27
CA ASP A 38 3.19 -3.31 11.45
C ASP A 38 3.37 -1.80 11.20
N ALA A 39 2.80 -0.97 12.08
CA ALA A 39 2.88 0.48 11.94
C ALA A 39 4.33 0.99 11.92
N LYS A 40 5.26 0.25 12.54
CA LYS A 40 6.69 0.56 12.51
C LYS A 40 7.28 0.41 11.12
N THR A 41 6.83 -0.56 10.33
CA THR A 41 7.22 -0.78 8.93
C THR A 41 6.71 0.34 8.03
N ILE A 42 5.51 0.86 8.32
CA ILE A 42 4.93 2.00 7.61
C ILE A 42 5.63 3.32 7.99
N SER A 43 6.09 3.44 9.24
CA SER A 43 6.70 4.67 9.77
C SER A 43 8.16 4.90 9.36
N VAL A 44 8.84 3.90 8.79
CA VAL A 44 10.24 4.00 8.36
C VAL A 44 10.40 4.29 6.86
N GLN A 45 9.29 4.24 6.10
CA GLN A 45 9.20 4.61 4.69
C GLN A 45 8.73 6.08 4.57
#